data_AF-T1A9E8-F1
#
_entry.id   AF-T1A9E8-F1
#
_cell.length_a   1.000
_cell.length_b   1.000
_cell.length_c   1.000
_cell.angle_alpha   90.00
_cell.angle_beta   90.00
_cell.angle_gamma   90.00
#
_symmetry.space_group_name_H-M   'P 1'
#
loop_
_entity.id
_entity.type
_entity.pdbx_description
1 polymer ?
#
loop_
_entity_poly.entity_id
_entity_poly.type
_entity_poly.pdbx_seq_one_letter_code
_entity_poly.pdbx_strand_id
1 'polypeptide(L)'
;MVREGILNRSLFDHQYLAEIQSPDYPAERLIACWNPLLADKRVRTRESLLLATEKKLEPLMQQALRTRDKGKPWTDAQVGLRVGRVLNHHKMAKHFIITVKDSNFSYARNTESIEAEAKLDGLYCIRTSEPQDAWPAPDVVRGYKDLGNVEKAFRCLKQVDLKVRPIFLRKTDHVKAHIFLCVLAYYVEWHMR
;
A
#
# COMPACT_ATOMS: atom_id res chain seq x y z
N MET A 1 34.97 18.81 -1.50
CA MET A 1 33.50 18.76 -1.72
C MET A 1 32.67 19.48 -0.66
N VAL A 2 32.55 19.07 0.61
CA VAL A 2 31.78 19.87 1.62
C VAL A 2 32.54 21.12 2.11
N ARG A 3 33.88 21.06 2.14
CA ARG A 3 34.74 22.18 2.57
C ARG A 3 34.98 23.27 1.52
N GLU A 4 34.52 23.09 0.29
CA GLU A 4 34.79 24.02 -0.83
C GLU A 4 33.58 24.90 -1.18
N GLY A 5 32.50 24.88 -0.38
CA GLY A 5 31.32 25.73 -0.60
C GLY A 5 30.46 25.39 -1.83
N ILE A 6 30.82 24.35 -2.59
CA ILE A 6 30.09 23.89 -3.79
C ILE A 6 28.75 23.23 -3.42
N LEU A 7 28.63 22.68 -2.20
CA LEU A 7 27.43 22.06 -1.66
C LEU A 7 26.89 22.91 -0.51
N ASN A 8 25.91 23.75 -0.80
CA ASN A 8 25.15 24.49 0.21
C ASN A 8 24.24 23.51 0.96
N ARG A 9 24.26 23.50 2.31
CA ARG A 9 23.34 22.67 3.12
C ARG A 9 21.86 23.00 2.82
N SER A 10 21.59 24.23 2.39
CA SER A 10 20.25 24.67 1.98
C SER A 10 19.72 24.04 0.70
N LEU A 11 20.55 23.37 -0.10
CA LEU A 11 20.08 22.52 -1.21
C LEU A 11 19.40 21.23 -0.73
N PHE A 12 19.59 20.86 0.54
CA PHE A 12 18.97 19.70 1.19
C PHE A 12 17.89 20.08 2.21
N ASP A 13 17.60 21.38 2.37
CA ASP A 13 16.60 21.91 3.32
C ASP A 13 15.17 21.82 2.75
N HIS A 14 14.81 20.70 2.15
CA HIS A 14 13.40 20.38 1.92
C HIS A 14 12.90 19.58 3.12
N GLN A 15 12.28 20.28 4.07
CA GLN A 15 11.49 19.61 5.10
C GLN A 15 10.26 19.00 4.45
N TYR A 16 10.32 17.69 4.20
CA TYR A 16 9.19 16.91 3.71
C TYR A 16 8.23 16.49 4.84
N LEU A 17 8.22 17.21 5.95
CA LEU A 17 7.40 16.94 7.11
C LEU A 17 6.73 18.22 7.59
N ALA A 18 5.46 18.12 7.98
CA ALA A 18 4.69 19.20 8.55
C ALA A 18 3.80 18.64 9.66
N GLU A 19 3.74 19.33 10.80
CA GLU A 19 2.75 19.03 11.83
C GLU A 19 1.41 19.68 11.46
N ILE A 20 0.34 18.90 11.58
CA ILE A 20 -1.03 19.35 11.33
C ILE A 20 -1.89 19.03 12.55
N GLN A 21 -2.99 19.75 12.70
CA GLN A 21 -4.00 19.49 13.74
C GLN A 21 -5.31 19.08 13.07
N SER A 22 -6.04 18.14 13.67
CA SER A 22 -7.38 17.77 13.22
C SER A 22 -8.36 17.79 14.39
N PRO A 23 -9.56 18.36 14.22
CA PRO A 23 -10.65 18.23 15.21
C PRO A 23 -11.02 16.79 15.54
N ASP A 24 -10.80 15.85 14.60
CA ASP A 24 -11.06 14.43 14.81
C ASP A 24 -10.08 13.78 15.81
N TYR A 25 -8.90 14.40 15.98
CA TYR A 25 -7.81 13.89 16.82
C TYR A 25 -7.22 15.02 17.68
N PRO A 26 -7.99 15.60 18.61
CA PRO A 26 -7.59 16.81 19.33
C PRO A 26 -6.47 16.56 20.34
N ALA A 27 -6.30 15.31 20.79
CA ALA A 27 -5.28 14.90 21.77
C ALA A 27 -4.03 14.28 21.12
N GLU A 28 -3.96 14.20 19.79
CA GLU A 28 -2.86 13.59 19.07
C GLU A 28 -2.16 14.60 18.16
N ARG A 29 -0.87 14.38 17.93
CA ARG A 29 -0.09 15.10 16.94
C ARG A 29 -0.12 14.33 15.62
N LEU A 30 -0.42 15.05 14.55
CA LEU A 30 -0.44 14.51 13.20
C LEU A 30 0.77 15.05 12.45
N ILE A 31 1.59 14.16 11.90
CA ILE A 31 2.78 14.53 11.15
C ILE A 31 2.56 14.11 9.70
N ALA A 32 2.22 15.07 8.84
CA ALA A 32 2.15 14.87 7.40
C ALA A 32 3.57 14.77 6.84
N CYS A 33 3.81 13.74 6.05
CA CYS A 33 5.10 13.47 5.44
C CYS A 33 4.93 13.27 3.95
N TRP A 34 5.84 13.84 3.16
CA TRP A 34 5.92 13.58 1.73
C TRP A 34 7.20 12.82 1.38
N ASN A 35 7.12 11.89 0.43
CA ASN A 35 8.27 11.14 -0.02
C ASN A 35 8.26 11.07 -1.56
N PRO A 36 9.19 11.75 -2.25
CA PRO A 36 9.21 11.79 -3.71
C PRO A 36 9.43 10.40 -4.34
N LEU A 37 10.28 9.56 -3.74
CA LEU A 37 10.52 8.20 -4.23
C LEU A 37 9.27 7.32 -4.09
N LEU A 38 8.51 7.54 -3.02
CA LEU A 38 7.23 6.86 -2.82
C LEU A 38 6.18 7.39 -3.80
N ALA A 39 6.19 8.70 -4.10
CA ALA A 39 5.30 9.30 -5.09
C ALA A 39 5.51 8.64 -6.47
N ASP A 40 6.75 8.61 -6.96
CA ASP A 40 7.10 7.98 -8.24
C ASP A 40 6.70 6.50 -8.27
N LYS A 41 6.96 5.78 -7.18
CA LYS A 41 6.55 4.38 -7.05
C LYS A 41 5.03 4.21 -7.12
N ARG A 42 4.27 5.08 -6.46
CA ARG A 42 2.80 5.04 -6.49
C ARG A 42 2.26 5.35 -7.87
N VAL A 43 2.82 6.34 -8.57
CA VAL A 43 2.45 6.65 -9.97
C VAL A 43 2.61 5.40 -10.85
N ARG A 44 3.80 4.77 -10.82
CA ARG A 44 4.08 3.56 -11.61
C ARG A 44 3.16 2.39 -11.23
N THR A 45 2.92 2.21 -9.93
CA THR A 45 2.07 1.12 -9.42
C THR A 45 0.62 1.32 -9.84
N ARG A 46 0.09 2.55 -9.72
CA ARG A 46 -1.26 2.89 -10.15
C ARG A 46 -1.43 2.62 -11.64
N GLU A 47 -0.52 3.13 -12.48
CA GLU A 47 -0.63 2.91 -13.94
C GLU A 47 -0.57 1.42 -14.29
N SER A 48 0.33 0.66 -13.65
CA SER A 48 0.40 -0.79 -13.83
C SER A 48 -0.91 -1.50 -13.43
N LEU A 49 -1.54 -1.08 -12.34
CA LEU A 49 -2.79 -1.67 -11.85
C LEU A 49 -4.01 -1.27 -12.71
N LEU A 50 -4.04 -0.04 -13.23
CA LEU A 50 -5.04 0.40 -14.19
C LEU A 50 -4.96 -0.45 -15.47
N LEU A 51 -3.77 -0.55 -16.08
CA LEU A 51 -3.53 -1.38 -17.26
C LEU A 51 -3.86 -2.86 -17.03
N ALA A 52 -3.49 -3.40 -15.86
CA ALA A 52 -3.82 -4.79 -15.51
C ALA A 52 -5.33 -5.01 -15.36
N THR A 53 -6.06 -4.01 -14.89
CA THR A 53 -7.53 -4.06 -14.78
C THR A 53 -8.17 -3.97 -16.15
N GLU A 54 -7.72 -3.06 -17.02
CA GLU A 54 -8.19 -2.93 -18.41
C GLU A 54 -7.97 -4.21 -19.21
N LYS A 55 -6.79 -4.84 -19.05
CA LYS A 55 -6.49 -6.14 -19.68
C LYS A 55 -7.48 -7.25 -19.32
N LYS A 56 -8.18 -7.13 -18.18
CA LYS A 56 -9.24 -8.07 -17.78
C LYS A 56 -10.65 -7.60 -18.18
N LEU A 57 -10.90 -6.29 -18.20
CA LEU A 57 -12.18 -5.72 -18.63
C LEU A 57 -12.37 -5.82 -20.14
N GLU A 58 -11.31 -5.67 -20.92
CA GLU A 58 -11.36 -5.69 -22.38
C GLU A 58 -11.89 -7.02 -22.95
N PRO A 59 -11.34 -8.20 -22.59
CA PRO A 59 -11.91 -9.48 -23.03
C PRO A 59 -13.35 -9.67 -22.58
N LEU A 60 -13.72 -9.16 -21.40
CA LEU A 60 -15.08 -9.25 -20.88
C LEU A 60 -16.06 -8.43 -21.73
N MET A 61 -15.66 -7.21 -22.13
CA MET A 61 -16.43 -6.36 -23.03
C MET A 61 -16.61 -7.01 -24.40
N GLN A 62 -15.53 -7.52 -24.98
CA GLN A 62 -15.60 -8.24 -26.26
C GLN A 62 -16.50 -9.48 -26.16
N GLN A 63 -16.48 -10.19 -25.03
CA GLN A 63 -17.35 -11.34 -24.81
C GLN A 63 -18.82 -10.92 -24.70
N ALA A 64 -19.14 -9.85 -23.95
CA ALA A 64 -20.50 -9.33 -23.83
C ALA A 64 -21.07 -8.95 -25.21
N LEU A 65 -20.31 -8.19 -26.02
CA LEU A 65 -20.68 -7.83 -27.39
C LEU A 65 -20.95 -9.07 -28.26
N ARG A 66 -20.02 -10.04 -28.27
CA ARG A 66 -20.18 -11.28 -29.04
C ARG A 66 -21.42 -12.08 -28.64
N THR A 67 -21.75 -12.14 -27.34
CA THR A 67 -22.94 -12.86 -26.88
C THR A 67 -24.24 -12.19 -27.32
N ARG A 68 -24.25 -10.85 -27.32
CA ARG A 68 -25.37 -10.05 -27.84
C ARG A 68 -25.56 -10.28 -29.33
N ASP A 69 -24.50 -10.17 -30.13
CA ASP A 69 -24.57 -10.29 -31.59
C ASP A 69 -24.97 -11.71 -32.05
N LYS A 70 -24.72 -12.73 -31.22
CA LYS A 70 -25.20 -14.12 -31.42
C LYS A 70 -26.66 -14.36 -30.97
N GLY A 71 -27.38 -13.33 -30.54
CA GLY A 71 -28.77 -13.43 -30.08
C GLY A 71 -28.94 -14.10 -28.71
N LYS A 72 -27.87 -14.24 -27.92
CA LYS A 72 -27.90 -14.77 -26.54
C LYS A 72 -27.24 -13.79 -25.56
N PRO A 73 -27.78 -12.55 -25.43
CA PRO A 73 -27.19 -11.54 -24.56
C PRO A 73 -27.18 -11.98 -23.10
N TRP A 74 -26.18 -11.52 -22.36
CA TRP A 74 -26.18 -11.63 -20.90
C TRP A 74 -27.13 -10.63 -20.29
N THR A 75 -27.83 -11.00 -19.22
CA THR A 75 -28.61 -10.02 -18.48
C THR A 75 -27.69 -9.01 -17.79
N ASP A 76 -28.19 -7.80 -17.53
CA ASP A 76 -27.43 -6.74 -16.85
C ASP A 76 -26.87 -7.21 -15.50
N ALA A 77 -27.62 -8.04 -14.76
CA ALA A 77 -27.16 -8.67 -13.53
C ALA A 77 -25.96 -9.61 -13.74
N GLN A 78 -25.96 -10.41 -14.80
CA GLN A 78 -24.85 -11.29 -15.15
C GLN A 78 -23.60 -10.50 -15.57
N VAL A 79 -23.78 -9.41 -16.32
CA VAL A 79 -22.70 -8.48 -16.67
C VAL A 79 -22.11 -7.89 -15.38
N GLY A 80 -22.94 -7.31 -14.51
CA GLY A 80 -22.53 -6.69 -13.26
C GLY A 80 -21.74 -7.63 -12.35
N LEU A 81 -22.19 -8.88 -12.18
CA LEU A 81 -21.47 -9.88 -11.38
C LEU A 81 -20.08 -10.19 -11.94
N ARG A 82 -19.93 -10.27 -13.26
CA ARG A 82 -18.63 -10.54 -13.89
C ARG A 82 -17.70 -9.33 -13.81
N VAL A 83 -18.20 -8.13 -14.06
CA VAL A 83 -17.43 -6.88 -13.93
C VAL A 83 -16.96 -6.70 -12.48
N GLY A 84 -17.85 -6.90 -11.51
CA GLY A 84 -17.53 -6.79 -10.08
C GLY A 84 -16.38 -7.72 -9.65
N ARG A 85 -16.34 -8.96 -10.16
CA ARG A 85 -15.22 -9.90 -9.89
C ARG A 85 -13.89 -9.36 -10.43
N VAL A 86 -13.90 -8.72 -11.60
CA VAL A 86 -12.68 -8.13 -12.18
C VAL A 86 -12.22 -6.92 -11.37
N LEU A 87 -13.13 -6.00 -11.06
CA LEU A 87 -12.82 -4.77 -10.33
C LEU A 87 -12.29 -5.03 -8.91
N ASN A 88 -12.83 -6.05 -8.23
CA ASN A 88 -12.41 -6.41 -6.88
C ASN A 88 -11.00 -7.02 -6.81
N HIS A 89 -10.44 -7.48 -7.93
CA HIS A 89 -9.14 -8.15 -7.94
C HIS A 89 -7.99 -7.18 -7.67
N HIS A 90 -7.98 -6.01 -8.31
CA HIS A 90 -6.89 -5.02 -8.20
C HIS A 90 -7.24 -3.83 -7.31
N LYS A 91 -8.46 -3.80 -6.73
CA LYS A 91 -8.97 -2.69 -5.90
C LYS A 91 -8.96 -1.33 -6.63
N MET A 92 -9.10 -1.34 -7.96
CA MET A 92 -9.08 -0.13 -8.81
C MET A 92 -10.48 0.36 -9.20
N ALA A 93 -11.54 -0.17 -8.58
CA ALA A 93 -12.93 0.13 -8.94
C ALA A 93 -13.26 1.64 -8.99
N LYS A 94 -12.75 2.41 -8.02
CA LYS A 94 -12.92 3.88 -7.94
C LYS A 94 -12.44 4.65 -9.19
N HIS A 95 -11.50 4.08 -9.94
CA HIS A 95 -10.92 4.70 -11.13
C HIS A 95 -11.59 4.29 -12.43
N PHE A 96 -12.67 3.51 -12.40
CA PHE A 96 -13.40 3.11 -13.59
C PHE A 96 -14.86 3.53 -13.49
N ILE A 97 -15.34 4.22 -14.52
CA ILE A 97 -16.76 4.44 -14.76
C ILE A 97 -17.25 3.24 -15.54
N ILE A 98 -18.19 2.50 -14.97
CA ILE A 98 -18.79 1.32 -15.59
C ILE A 98 -20.22 1.65 -15.99
N THR A 99 -20.54 1.40 -17.26
CA THR A 99 -21.91 1.51 -17.76
C THR A 99 -22.38 0.14 -18.20
N VAL A 100 -23.44 -0.34 -17.56
CA VAL A 100 -24.15 -1.56 -17.96
C VAL A 100 -25.57 -1.17 -18.31
N LYS A 101 -25.99 -1.39 -19.55
CA LYS A 101 -27.34 -1.09 -20.02
C LYS A 101 -27.68 -1.95 -21.21
N ASP A 102 -28.91 -2.47 -21.27
CA ASP A 102 -29.44 -3.21 -22.43
C ASP A 102 -28.52 -4.38 -22.82
N SER A 103 -28.02 -5.12 -21.83
CA SER A 103 -27.05 -6.22 -22.02
C SER A 103 -25.72 -5.79 -22.66
N ASN A 104 -25.43 -4.49 -22.68
CA ASN A 104 -24.18 -3.92 -23.12
C ASN A 104 -23.32 -3.52 -21.91
N PHE A 105 -22.01 -3.60 -22.08
CA PHE A 105 -21.01 -3.22 -21.08
C PHE A 105 -20.02 -2.27 -21.74
N SER A 106 -19.76 -1.14 -21.11
CA SER A 106 -18.64 -0.28 -21.45
C SER A 106 -17.95 0.22 -20.18
N TYR A 107 -16.68 0.59 -20.32
CA TYR A 107 -15.88 1.15 -19.25
C TYR A 107 -15.06 2.34 -19.75
N ALA A 108 -14.80 3.29 -18.86
CA ALA A 108 -13.88 4.39 -19.09
C ALA A 108 -13.08 4.66 -17.81
N ARG A 109 -11.86 5.20 -17.96
CA ARG A 109 -11.11 5.70 -16.80
C ARG A 109 -11.84 6.91 -16.21
N ASN A 110 -11.97 6.93 -14.89
CA ASN A 110 -12.39 8.10 -14.15
C ASN A 110 -11.16 9.00 -13.92
N THR A 111 -10.91 9.91 -14.87
CA THR A 111 -9.75 10.80 -14.82
C THR A 111 -9.73 11.66 -13.56
N GLU A 112 -10.89 12.18 -13.14
CA GLU A 112 -11.00 13.00 -11.93
C GLU A 112 -10.57 12.23 -10.67
N SER A 113 -11.02 10.98 -10.54
CA SER A 113 -10.61 10.12 -9.42
C SER A 113 -9.11 9.80 -9.45
N ILE A 114 -8.55 9.57 -10.63
CA ILE A 114 -7.13 9.27 -10.81
C ILE A 114 -6.28 10.49 -10.42
N GLU A 115 -6.66 11.68 -10.89
CA GLU A 115 -5.99 12.95 -10.59
C GLU A 115 -6.08 13.33 -9.11
N ALA A 116 -7.25 13.13 -8.48
CA ALA A 116 -7.43 13.36 -7.05
C ALA A 116 -6.49 12.48 -6.21
N GLU A 117 -6.33 11.21 -6.58
CA GLU A 117 -5.38 10.30 -5.93
C GLU A 117 -3.93 10.67 -6.25
N ALA A 118 -3.64 11.18 -7.44
CA ALA A 118 -2.30 11.60 -7.85
C ALA A 118 -1.76 12.74 -6.99
N LYS A 119 -2.62 13.65 -6.54
CA LYS A 119 -2.25 14.74 -5.62
C LYS A 119 -1.76 14.24 -4.25
N LEU A 120 -2.12 13.00 -3.88
CA LEU A 120 -1.74 12.38 -2.61
C LEU A 120 -0.56 11.41 -2.77
N ASP A 121 0.04 11.32 -3.95
CA ASP A 121 1.17 10.43 -4.18
C ASP A 121 2.38 10.86 -3.33
N GLY A 122 2.94 9.89 -2.61
CA GLY A 122 4.03 10.11 -1.67
C GLY A 122 3.62 10.70 -0.32
N LEU A 123 2.36 11.15 -0.16
CA LEU A 123 1.84 11.65 1.11
C LEU A 123 1.44 10.49 2.04
N TYR A 124 1.85 10.60 3.29
CA TYR A 124 1.40 9.76 4.41
C TYR A 124 1.35 10.60 5.68
N CYS A 125 0.55 10.19 6.65
CA CYS A 125 0.42 10.87 7.94
C CYS A 125 0.73 9.89 9.06
N ILE A 126 1.56 10.31 10.01
CA ILE A 126 1.84 9.58 11.24
C ILE A 126 1.05 10.23 12.37
N ARG A 127 0.36 9.41 13.15
CA ARG A 127 -0.36 9.80 14.36
C ARG A 127 0.49 9.43 15.57
N THR A 128 0.66 10.36 16.50
CA THR A 128 1.40 10.10 17.74
C THR A 128 0.74 10.81 18.92
N SER A 129 0.69 10.14 20.06
CA SER A 129 0.33 10.72 21.36
C SER A 129 1.53 11.29 22.11
N GLU A 130 2.75 11.11 21.58
CA GLU A 130 3.97 11.54 22.24
C GLU A 130 4.12 13.06 22.21
N PRO A 131 4.47 13.69 23.34
CA PRO A 131 4.60 15.14 23.44
C PRO A 131 5.79 15.64 22.61
N GLN A 132 5.69 16.87 22.11
CA GLN A 132 6.72 17.47 21.25
C GLN A 132 8.08 17.58 21.92
N ASP A 133 8.09 17.86 23.22
CA ASP A 133 9.33 18.03 24.00
C ASP A 133 10.11 16.72 24.18
N ALA A 134 9.40 15.58 24.27
CA ALA A 134 10.03 14.26 24.37
C ALA A 134 10.36 13.67 22.99
N TRP A 135 9.47 13.89 22.01
CA TRP A 135 9.60 13.35 20.66
C TRP A 135 9.24 14.38 19.57
N PRO A 136 10.25 15.10 19.07
CA PRO A 136 10.11 15.97 17.90
C PRO A 136 9.67 15.19 16.65
N ALA A 137 8.98 15.86 15.71
CA ALA A 137 8.45 15.22 14.51
C ALA A 137 9.49 14.39 13.69
N PRO A 138 10.73 14.85 13.48
CA PRO A 138 11.74 14.03 12.78
C PRO A 138 12.05 12.70 13.49
N ASP A 139 12.04 12.69 14.83
CA ASP A 139 12.31 11.49 15.62
C ASP A 139 11.14 10.51 15.58
N VAL A 140 9.91 11.02 15.61
CA VAL A 140 8.69 10.22 15.40
C VAL A 140 8.71 9.56 14.02
N VAL A 141 9.07 10.30 12.97
CA VAL A 141 9.19 9.76 11.60
C VAL A 141 10.28 8.69 11.52
N ARG A 142 11.43 8.91 12.19
CA ARG A 142 12.52 7.91 12.24
C ARG A 142 12.05 6.64 12.94
N GLY A 143 11.46 6.75 14.13
CA GLY A 143 10.92 5.61 14.88
C GLY A 143 9.84 4.85 14.09
N TYR A 144 8.97 5.56 13.37
CA TYR A 144 8.00 4.93 12.49
C TYR A 144 8.67 4.14 11.34
N LYS A 145 9.73 4.67 10.73
CA LYS A 145 10.49 3.95 9.69
C LYS A 145 11.23 2.73 10.25
N ASP A 146 11.67 2.79 11.51
CA ASP A 146 12.30 1.66 12.20
C ASP A 146 11.33 0.50 12.44
N LEU A 147 10.01 0.70 12.32
CA LEU A 147 9.03 -0.38 12.31
C LEU A 147 9.30 -1.39 11.17
N GLY A 148 9.93 -0.95 10.07
CA GLY A 148 10.41 -1.84 9.02
C GLY A 148 11.43 -2.87 9.52
N ASN A 149 12.20 -2.57 10.56
CA ASN A 149 13.10 -3.52 11.20
C ASN A 149 12.31 -4.62 11.93
N VAL A 150 11.19 -4.27 12.54
CA VAL A 150 10.27 -5.25 13.17
C VAL A 150 9.64 -6.16 12.12
N GLU A 151 9.17 -5.60 11.01
CA GLU A 151 8.66 -6.42 9.89
C GLU A 151 9.73 -7.36 9.32
N LYS A 152 10.98 -6.87 9.21
CA LYS A 152 12.12 -7.68 8.79
C LYS A 152 12.40 -8.79 9.81
N ALA A 153 12.37 -8.51 11.10
CA ALA A 153 12.50 -9.50 12.17
C ALA A 153 11.43 -10.59 12.03
N PHE A 154 10.16 -10.21 11.88
CA PHE A 154 9.07 -11.17 11.65
C PHE A 154 9.22 -11.97 10.35
N ARG A 155 9.78 -11.36 9.31
CA ARG A 155 10.08 -12.09 8.06
C ARG A 155 11.19 -13.11 8.28
N CYS A 156 12.29 -12.74 8.92
CA CYS A 156 13.38 -13.66 9.27
C CYS A 156 12.88 -14.82 10.15
N LEU A 157 12.03 -14.53 11.13
CA LEU A 157 11.40 -15.54 12.00
C LEU A 157 10.50 -16.52 11.25
N LYS A 158 9.82 -16.06 10.18
CA LYS A 158 8.91 -16.87 9.37
C LYS A 158 9.60 -17.55 8.18
N GLN A 159 10.79 -17.08 7.78
CA GLN A 159 11.55 -17.59 6.64
C GLN A 159 12.77 -18.41 7.08
N VAL A 160 13.50 -18.92 6.09
CA VAL A 160 14.62 -19.87 6.21
C VAL A 160 15.89 -19.25 6.80
N ASP A 161 15.86 -18.01 7.28
CA ASP A 161 17.05 -17.36 7.86
C ASP A 161 17.50 -18.06 9.15
N LEU A 162 16.54 -18.49 9.99
CA LEU A 162 16.81 -19.39 11.11
C LEU A 162 17.08 -20.84 10.70
N LYS A 163 16.95 -21.18 9.40
CA LYS A 163 16.96 -22.55 8.83
C LYS A 163 16.02 -23.55 9.52
N VAL A 164 15.02 -23.06 10.24
CA VAL A 164 13.99 -23.90 10.86
C VAL A 164 12.89 -24.14 9.83
N ARG A 165 12.69 -25.41 9.44
CA ARG A 165 11.60 -25.81 8.56
C ARG A 165 10.26 -25.49 9.24
N PRO A 166 9.19 -25.08 8.51
CA PRO A 166 7.88 -24.86 9.14
C PRO A 166 7.42 -26.10 9.92
N ILE A 167 7.22 -25.96 11.23
CA ILE A 167 6.71 -27.03 12.10
C ILE A 167 5.23 -26.77 12.37
N PHE A 168 4.36 -27.63 11.86
CA PHE A 168 2.91 -27.52 12.06
C PHE A 168 2.50 -28.06 13.44
N LEU A 169 2.61 -27.21 14.46
CA LEU A 169 2.24 -27.54 15.83
C LEU A 169 0.74 -27.34 16.07
N ARG A 170 0.10 -28.29 16.76
CA ARG A 170 -1.35 -28.27 17.05
C ARG A 170 -1.70 -28.02 18.51
N LYS A 171 -0.75 -28.22 19.43
CA LYS A 171 -0.94 -27.97 20.88
C LYS A 171 -0.47 -26.55 21.22
N THR A 172 -1.28 -25.81 21.96
CA THR A 172 -1.01 -24.42 22.34
C THR A 172 0.35 -24.24 23.01
N ASP A 173 0.73 -25.12 23.93
CA ASP A 173 2.01 -24.99 24.65
C ASP A 173 3.21 -25.17 23.73
N HIS A 174 3.10 -26.07 22.75
CA HIS A 174 4.15 -26.29 21.76
C HIS A 174 4.27 -25.09 20.82
N VAL A 175 3.14 -24.49 20.42
CA VAL A 175 3.14 -23.25 19.61
C VAL A 175 3.85 -22.13 20.36
N LYS A 176 3.54 -21.92 21.65
CA LYS A 176 4.20 -20.91 22.49
C LYS A 176 5.71 -21.16 22.61
N ALA A 177 6.10 -22.40 22.90
CA ALA A 177 7.51 -22.79 23.02
C ALA A 177 8.27 -22.56 21.71
N HIS A 178 7.68 -22.91 20.56
CA HIS A 178 8.29 -22.71 19.26
C HIS A 178 8.47 -21.24 18.91
N ILE A 179 7.44 -20.41 19.11
CA ILE A 179 7.53 -18.97 18.90
C ILE A 179 8.62 -18.37 19.80
N PHE A 180 8.67 -18.76 21.07
CA PHE A 180 9.69 -18.31 22.01
C PHE A 180 11.11 -18.64 21.53
N LEU A 181 11.35 -19.89 21.10
CA LEU A 181 12.64 -20.31 20.57
C LEU A 181 13.04 -19.55 19.31
N CYS A 182 12.09 -19.31 18.39
CA CYS A 182 12.36 -18.52 17.18
C CYS A 182 12.76 -17.08 17.54
N VAL A 183 12.02 -16.42 18.44
CA VAL A 183 12.33 -15.05 18.90
C VAL A 183 13.69 -15.00 19.60
N LEU A 184 13.99 -15.97 20.47
CA LEU A 184 15.27 -16.06 21.18
C LEU A 184 16.45 -16.25 20.21
N ALA A 185 16.32 -17.16 19.25
CA ALA A 185 17.37 -17.40 18.27
C ALA A 185 17.59 -16.17 17.37
N TYR A 186 16.53 -15.47 16.97
CA TYR A 186 16.66 -14.19 16.27
C TYR A 186 17.38 -13.13 17.12
N TYR A 187 17.04 -13.01 18.41
CA TYR A 187 17.70 -12.08 19.33
C TYR A 187 19.21 -12.34 19.45
N VAL A 188 19.59 -13.62 19.61
CA VAL A 188 21.00 -14.03 19.64
C VAL A 188 21.70 -13.71 18.32
N GLU A 189 21.10 -14.06 17.19
CA GLU A 189 21.67 -13.76 15.87
C GLU A 189 21.86 -12.26 15.65
N TRP A 190 20.88 -11.44 16.04
CA TRP A 190 20.95 -9.99 15.94
C TRP A 190 22.09 -9.41 16.78
N HIS A 191 22.31 -9.91 18.00
CA HIS A 191 23.39 -9.47 18.87
C HIS A 191 24.79 -9.94 18.42
N MET A 192 24.88 -11.01 17.62
CA MET A 192 26.15 -11.54 17.13
C MET A 192 26.59 -10.96 15.79
N ARG A 193 25.73 -10.17 15.11
CA ARG A 193 26.03 -9.47 13.85
C ARG A 193 26.48 -8.04 14.13
#